data_AF-A0A2E6W630-F1
#
_entry.id   AF-A0A2E6W630-F1
#
_cell.length_a   1.000
_cell.length_b   1.000
_cell.length_c   1.000
_cell.angle_alpha   90.00
_cell.angle_beta   90.00
_cell.angle_gamma   90.00
#
_symmetry.space_group_name_H-M   'P 1'
#
loop_
_entity.id
_entity.type
_entity.pdbx_description
1 polymer ?
#
loop_
_entity_poly.entity_id
_entity_poly.type
_entity_poly.pdbx_seq_one_letter_code
_entity_poly.pdbx_strand_id
1 'polypeptide(L)'
;MAFSANYFDQYNKSVDNLRKRRKENAEMFEAYKDAKVADGEEVSVEELSNMRNNLAGGDFYFGQALPAESMLGALAERTNKRVTNKISEEFATQAENVEKISKVVTDIVPRLTSIDDYNGAAGKEKIKSIFAAVNPADPQFGNDLYDSWADRLPDMIEQARDDEVNAFMVKNADANMYSEVQHLTTGLPSWKKSGIEQAFKKKEMVFDNKNFSDALKNVNVNTKPEEFTQMGTAELDNFAKLYLLRNNVLEKDITPDRIAAAKAALLPLFNAETRRYSKELEDAFNDDVATDKALMDMMSDPAYDNKQEAFNVINRHRENNDLKPYPSINDPEFKKLYDSFATTGLRAAVIKWEAGKKEAHAAAKTSLEASLASTEAMFKTAYDSLKDNDKNKISEGIARNLHASYHIPPQLVAQVIDTLNTLVEDDEPETQAEMNAMMMLMADRYSLPTREQALLFYQKKAMASASLGIKPNTTYEEMVELSLEPLKANIKKTVAMIAMGARNVTTTQNGSQISAVKKKAIEEIKEYYRKLADRMENERFVLDRDQSQTKLLERIKKEEATMISQISMASPNGKPTWLLKLRPGVYVTNPTSSTHPNNIQHGTYAYVKSSNSYVYQGPLPQPKSSRGSRSRSNP
;
A
#
# COMPACT_ATOMS: atom_id res chain seq x y z
N MET A 1 5.83 -106.11 -49.93
CA MET A 1 4.67 -105.24 -50.16
C MET A 1 4.80 -104.66 -51.56
N ALA A 2 3.87 -104.99 -52.47
CA ALA A 2 3.84 -104.41 -53.81
C ALA A 2 2.99 -103.13 -53.79
N PHE A 3 3.60 -101.97 -54.03
CA PHE A 3 2.86 -100.73 -54.28
C PHE A 3 2.35 -100.77 -55.72
N SER A 4 1.03 -100.64 -55.92
CA SER A 4 0.40 -100.71 -57.26
C SER A 4 0.62 -99.43 -58.08
N ALA A 5 0.73 -99.55 -59.40
CA ALA A 5 0.97 -98.45 -60.36
C ALA A 5 -0.03 -97.29 -60.27
N ASN A 6 -1.25 -97.54 -59.77
CA ASN A 6 -2.30 -96.53 -59.62
C ASN A 6 -1.95 -95.44 -58.57
N TYR A 7 -1.07 -95.76 -57.61
CA TYR A 7 -0.57 -94.81 -56.62
C TYR A 7 0.39 -93.78 -57.23
N PHE A 8 1.28 -94.20 -58.14
CA PHE A 8 2.26 -93.31 -58.77
C PHE A 8 1.61 -92.33 -59.75
N ASP A 9 0.57 -92.74 -60.47
CA ASP A 9 -0.15 -91.86 -61.40
C ASP A 9 -0.99 -90.80 -60.67
N GLN A 10 -1.64 -91.18 -59.55
CA GLN A 10 -2.35 -90.22 -58.70
C GLN A 10 -1.37 -89.26 -58.01
N TYR A 11 -0.21 -89.76 -57.59
CA TYR A 11 0.85 -88.92 -57.03
C TYR A 11 1.36 -87.91 -58.07
N ASN A 12 1.69 -88.34 -59.29
CA ASN A 12 2.19 -87.44 -60.35
C ASN A 12 1.16 -86.37 -60.76
N LYS A 13 -0.12 -86.74 -60.91
CA LYS A 13 -1.19 -85.76 -61.20
C LYS A 13 -1.37 -84.73 -60.07
N SER A 14 -1.24 -85.16 -58.82
CA SER A 14 -1.31 -84.21 -57.69
C SER A 14 -0.11 -83.25 -57.71
N VAL A 15 1.11 -83.74 -57.97
CA VAL A 15 2.32 -82.92 -58.12
C VAL A 15 2.21 -81.92 -59.28
N ASP A 16 1.68 -82.32 -60.43
CA ASP A 16 1.53 -81.42 -61.58
C ASP A 16 0.47 -80.33 -61.34
N ASN A 17 -0.65 -80.67 -60.72
CA ASN A 17 -1.66 -79.68 -60.31
C ASN A 17 -1.09 -78.67 -59.31
N LEU A 18 -0.24 -79.13 -58.37
CA LEU A 18 0.45 -78.27 -57.42
C LEU A 18 1.43 -77.31 -58.12
N ARG A 19 2.21 -77.80 -59.10
CA ARG A 19 3.13 -76.97 -59.90
C ARG A 19 2.39 -75.92 -60.72
N LYS A 20 1.26 -76.28 -61.33
CA LYS A 20 0.43 -75.36 -62.12
C LYS A 20 -0.10 -74.21 -61.27
N ARG A 21 -0.70 -74.51 -60.10
CA ARG A 21 -1.20 -73.49 -59.17
C ARG A 21 -0.11 -72.53 -58.70
N ARG A 22 1.11 -73.03 -58.45
CA ARG A 22 2.26 -72.18 -58.09
C ARG A 22 2.61 -71.15 -59.17
N LYS A 23 2.56 -71.56 -60.44
CA LYS A 23 2.83 -70.68 -61.57
C LYS A 23 1.74 -69.61 -61.73
N GLU A 24 0.48 -70.02 -61.68
CA GLU A 24 -0.68 -69.11 -61.77
C GLU A 24 -0.67 -68.05 -60.65
N ASN A 25 -0.30 -68.45 -59.42
CA ASN A 25 -0.15 -67.51 -58.31
C ASN A 25 0.95 -66.47 -58.56
N ALA A 26 2.10 -66.87 -59.10
CA ALA A 26 3.18 -65.93 -59.42
C ALA A 26 2.77 -64.94 -60.53
N GLU A 27 2.06 -65.40 -61.55
CA GLU A 27 1.56 -64.55 -62.64
C GLU A 27 0.51 -63.54 -62.14
N MET A 28 -0.41 -63.97 -61.27
CA MET A 28 -1.40 -63.07 -60.65
C MET A 28 -0.75 -62.00 -59.77
N PHE A 29 0.34 -62.34 -59.08
CA PHE A 29 1.07 -61.38 -58.25
C PHE A 29 1.76 -60.29 -59.10
N GLU A 30 2.37 -60.65 -60.23
CA GLU A 30 2.98 -59.68 -61.15
C GLU A 30 1.93 -58.84 -61.89
N ALA A 31 0.83 -59.44 -62.34
CA ALA A 31 -0.27 -58.73 -62.99
C ALA A 31 -0.89 -57.65 -62.08
N TYR A 32 -1.00 -57.92 -60.79
CA TYR A 32 -1.47 -56.95 -59.80
C TYR A 32 -0.55 -55.71 -59.73
N LYS A 33 0.77 -55.91 -59.71
CA LYS A 33 1.74 -54.80 -59.71
C LYS A 33 1.67 -53.98 -60.99
N ASP A 34 1.53 -54.63 -62.14
CA ASP A 34 1.43 -53.94 -63.43
C ASP A 34 0.12 -53.14 -63.57
N ALA A 35 -1.00 -53.66 -63.06
CA ALA A 35 -2.26 -52.92 -63.01
C ALA A 35 -2.12 -51.64 -62.17
N LYS A 36 -1.51 -51.73 -60.99
CA LYS A 36 -1.23 -50.57 -60.12
C LYS A 36 -0.36 -49.51 -60.80
N VAL A 37 0.66 -49.93 -61.56
CA VAL A 37 1.47 -49.02 -62.39
C VAL A 37 0.65 -48.37 -63.51
N ALA A 38 -0.25 -49.11 -64.16
CA ALA A 38 -1.09 -48.58 -65.22
C ALA A 38 -2.11 -47.55 -64.70
N ASP A 39 -2.68 -47.79 -63.53
CA ASP A 39 -3.68 -46.91 -62.90
C ASP A 39 -3.06 -45.73 -62.14
N GLY A 40 -1.73 -45.73 -61.98
CA GLY A 40 -1.01 -44.68 -61.27
C GLY A 40 -1.14 -44.79 -59.74
N GLU A 41 -1.48 -45.97 -59.22
CA GLU A 41 -1.69 -46.22 -57.81
C GLU A 41 -0.46 -46.85 -57.14
N GLU A 42 0.00 -46.27 -56.04
CA GLU A 42 1.06 -46.85 -55.22
C GLU A 42 0.59 -48.13 -54.51
N VAL A 43 1.55 -49.01 -54.21
CA VAL A 43 1.33 -50.27 -53.51
C VAL A 43 2.15 -50.29 -52.23
N SER A 44 1.53 -50.69 -51.13
CA SER A 44 2.18 -50.88 -49.83
C SER A 44 2.73 -52.30 -49.65
N VAL A 45 3.67 -52.44 -48.71
CA VAL A 45 4.19 -53.76 -48.31
C VAL A 45 3.08 -54.64 -47.73
N GLU A 46 2.14 -54.04 -47.01
CA GLU A 46 0.99 -54.74 -46.44
C GLU A 46 0.05 -55.25 -47.53
N GLU A 47 -0.26 -54.45 -48.55
CA GLU A 47 -1.08 -54.90 -49.69
C GLU A 47 -0.41 -56.04 -50.47
N LEU A 48 0.90 -55.95 -50.71
CA LEU A 48 1.66 -57.04 -51.32
C LEU A 48 1.70 -58.28 -50.42
N SER A 49 1.80 -58.11 -49.10
CA SER A 49 1.77 -59.22 -48.14
C SER A 49 0.39 -59.89 -48.10
N ASN A 50 -0.68 -59.09 -48.10
CA ASN A 50 -2.06 -59.58 -48.16
C ASN A 50 -2.33 -60.31 -49.47
N MET A 51 -1.90 -59.76 -50.61
CA MET A 51 -2.02 -60.43 -51.91
C MET A 51 -1.22 -61.73 -51.93
N ARG A 52 0.00 -61.72 -51.40
CA ARG A 52 0.82 -62.94 -51.25
C ARG A 52 0.13 -63.99 -50.38
N ASN A 53 -0.41 -63.60 -49.23
CA ASN A 53 -1.06 -64.51 -48.29
C ASN A 53 -2.38 -65.07 -48.86
N ASN A 54 -3.15 -64.23 -49.57
CA ASN A 54 -4.36 -64.63 -50.28
C ASN A 54 -4.06 -65.66 -51.37
N LEU A 55 -2.98 -65.47 -52.13
CA LEU A 55 -2.55 -66.42 -53.16
C LEU A 55 -1.97 -67.71 -52.56
N ALA A 56 -1.22 -67.61 -51.45
CA ALA A 56 -0.63 -68.76 -50.77
C ALA A 56 -1.65 -69.61 -50.00
N GLY A 57 -2.78 -69.04 -49.57
CA GLY A 57 -3.83 -69.73 -48.83
C GLY A 57 -3.39 -70.28 -47.46
N GLY A 58 -2.34 -69.69 -46.86
CA GLY A 58 -1.75 -70.15 -45.59
C GLY A 58 -0.87 -71.40 -45.70
N ASP A 59 -0.72 -71.99 -46.89
CA ASP A 59 0.13 -73.15 -47.12
C ASP A 59 1.55 -72.72 -47.48
N PHE A 60 2.51 -73.16 -46.67
CA PHE A 60 3.93 -72.91 -46.88
C PHE A 60 4.41 -73.34 -48.28
N TYR A 61 3.84 -74.43 -48.82
CA TYR A 61 4.23 -74.96 -50.12
C TYR A 61 3.89 -74.03 -51.29
N PHE A 62 2.73 -73.35 -51.25
CA PHE A 62 2.35 -72.36 -52.28
C PHE A 62 3.04 -71.02 -52.07
N GLY A 63 3.38 -70.67 -50.83
CA GLY A 63 4.15 -69.47 -50.50
C GLY A 63 5.58 -69.46 -51.05
N GLN A 64 6.17 -70.62 -51.37
CA GLN A 64 7.53 -70.71 -51.95
C GLN A 64 7.63 -70.22 -53.40
N ALA A 65 6.52 -70.15 -54.13
CA ALA A 65 6.51 -69.66 -55.52
C ALA A 65 6.34 -68.13 -55.61
N LEU A 66 5.98 -67.51 -54.50
CA LEU A 66 5.75 -66.07 -54.37
C LEU A 66 6.99 -65.41 -53.76
N PRO A 67 7.17 -64.09 -53.94
CA PRO A 67 8.29 -63.38 -53.33
C PRO A 67 8.35 -63.62 -51.82
N ALA A 68 9.57 -63.74 -51.29
CA ALA A 68 9.77 -63.85 -49.86
C ALA A 68 9.29 -62.55 -49.17
N GLU A 69 8.80 -62.66 -47.94
CA GLU A 69 8.28 -61.52 -47.18
C GLU A 69 9.32 -60.41 -47.02
N SER A 70 10.60 -60.78 -46.84
CA SER A 70 11.73 -59.86 -46.82
C SER A 70 11.98 -59.10 -48.13
N MET A 71 11.45 -59.58 -49.27
CA MET A 71 11.58 -58.93 -50.57
C MET A 71 10.40 -58.00 -50.91
N LEU A 72 9.30 -58.06 -50.16
CA LEU A 72 8.09 -57.28 -50.46
C LEU A 72 8.33 -55.78 -50.34
N GLY A 73 9.19 -55.35 -49.40
CA GLY A 73 9.64 -53.96 -49.29
C GLY A 73 10.28 -53.44 -50.58
N ALA A 74 11.26 -54.17 -51.10
CA ALA A 74 11.96 -53.79 -52.33
C ALA A 74 11.06 -53.87 -53.58
N LEU A 75 10.05 -54.76 -53.57
CA LEU A 75 9.09 -54.87 -54.67
C LEU A 75 8.06 -53.74 -54.66
N ALA A 76 7.56 -53.35 -53.49
CA ALA A 76 6.70 -52.18 -53.33
C ALA A 76 7.44 -50.93 -53.83
N GLU A 77 8.67 -50.71 -53.37
CA GLU A 77 9.50 -49.58 -53.78
C GLU A 77 9.72 -49.52 -55.30
N ARG A 78 10.08 -50.64 -55.94
CA ARG A 78 10.24 -50.69 -57.40
C ARG A 78 8.95 -50.42 -58.15
N THR A 79 7.81 -50.88 -57.64
CA THR A 79 6.50 -50.69 -58.26
C THR A 79 6.08 -49.22 -58.16
N ASN A 80 6.24 -48.61 -56.99
CA ASN A 80 5.93 -47.18 -56.77
C ASN A 80 6.85 -46.27 -57.57
N LYS A 81 8.12 -46.67 -57.77
CA LYS A 81 9.03 -45.97 -58.67
C LYS A 81 8.55 -45.97 -60.12
N ARG A 82 7.96 -47.08 -60.59
CA ARG A 82 7.36 -47.16 -61.94
C ARG A 82 6.11 -46.28 -62.07
N VAL A 83 5.25 -46.28 -61.06
CA VAL A 83 4.08 -45.36 -60.97
C VAL A 83 4.53 -43.91 -61.11
N THR A 84 5.52 -43.50 -60.30
CA THR A 84 6.04 -42.13 -60.28
C THR A 84 6.60 -41.71 -61.65
N ASN A 85 7.35 -42.59 -62.31
CA ASN A 85 7.91 -42.31 -63.63
C ASN A 85 6.81 -42.06 -64.68
N LYS A 86 5.77 -42.90 -64.72
CA LYS A 86 4.67 -42.76 -65.67
C LYS A 86 3.91 -41.44 -65.47
N ILE A 87 3.57 -41.14 -64.22
CA ILE A 87 2.91 -39.86 -63.87
C ILE A 87 3.78 -38.67 -64.33
N SER A 88 5.09 -38.75 -64.12
CA SER A 88 6.03 -37.69 -64.52
C SER A 88 6.09 -37.48 -66.03
N GLU A 89 6.03 -38.53 -66.84
CA GLU A 89 6.02 -38.45 -68.31
C GLU A 89 4.73 -37.80 -68.86
N GLU A 90 3.59 -38.15 -68.28
CA GLU A 90 2.28 -37.56 -68.64
C GLU A 90 2.25 -36.06 -68.30
N PHE A 91 2.73 -35.67 -67.11
CA PHE A 91 2.87 -34.27 -66.73
C PHE A 91 3.83 -33.49 -67.64
N ALA A 92 4.98 -34.08 -68.03
CA ALA A 92 5.94 -33.42 -68.90
C ALA A 92 5.34 -33.09 -70.29
N THR A 93 4.55 -34.00 -70.84
CA THR A 93 3.90 -33.82 -72.15
C THR A 93 2.82 -32.73 -72.10
N GLN A 94 2.02 -32.69 -71.02
CA GLN A 94 1.03 -31.64 -70.82
C GLN A 94 1.70 -30.27 -70.62
N ALA A 95 2.78 -30.22 -69.85
CA ALA A 95 3.54 -29.00 -69.60
C ALA A 95 4.11 -28.42 -70.91
N GLU A 96 4.68 -29.25 -71.80
CA GLU A 96 5.26 -28.80 -73.06
C GLU A 96 4.19 -28.16 -73.99
N ASN A 97 2.99 -28.73 -74.04
CA ASN A 97 1.90 -28.19 -74.86
C ASN A 97 1.35 -26.86 -74.30
N VAL A 98 1.21 -26.76 -72.97
CA VAL A 98 0.82 -25.52 -72.29
C VAL A 98 1.89 -24.44 -72.51
N GLU A 99 3.18 -24.78 -72.46
CA GLU A 99 4.28 -23.84 -72.68
C GLU A 99 4.26 -23.26 -74.10
N LYS A 100 4.03 -24.09 -75.12
CA LYS A 100 3.94 -23.63 -76.52
C LYS A 100 2.78 -22.65 -76.73
N ILE A 101 1.60 -22.96 -76.18
CA ILE A 101 0.41 -22.09 -76.28
C ILE A 101 0.63 -20.79 -75.49
N SER A 102 1.20 -20.89 -74.30
CA SER A 102 1.51 -19.73 -73.46
C SER A 102 2.50 -18.77 -74.13
N LYS A 103 3.51 -19.28 -74.84
CA LYS A 103 4.46 -18.45 -75.61
C LYS A 103 3.76 -17.64 -76.70
N VAL A 104 2.86 -18.25 -77.47
CA VAL A 104 2.09 -17.56 -78.51
C VAL A 104 1.28 -16.40 -77.92
N VAL A 105 0.59 -16.64 -76.80
CA VAL A 105 -0.18 -15.59 -76.12
C VAL A 105 0.75 -14.51 -75.56
N THR A 106 1.87 -14.88 -74.96
CA THR A 106 2.87 -13.94 -74.41
C THR A 106 3.45 -13.02 -75.48
N ASP A 107 3.70 -13.52 -76.69
CA ASP A 107 4.21 -12.70 -77.81
C ASP A 107 3.18 -11.68 -78.33
N ILE A 108 1.88 -11.95 -78.14
CA ILE A 108 0.79 -11.08 -78.56
C ILE A 108 0.56 -9.96 -77.54
N VAL A 109 0.65 -10.24 -76.25
CA VAL A 109 0.30 -9.31 -75.15
C VAL A 109 0.96 -7.93 -75.27
N PRO A 110 2.28 -7.78 -75.60
CA PRO A 110 2.90 -6.48 -75.80
C PRO A 110 2.24 -5.62 -76.89
N ARG A 111 1.63 -6.24 -77.91
CA ARG A 111 0.91 -5.51 -78.96
C ARG A 111 -0.42 -4.95 -78.46
N LEU A 112 -1.00 -5.58 -77.44
CA LEU A 112 -2.29 -5.21 -76.86
C LEU A 112 -2.19 -3.99 -75.93
N THR A 113 -1.02 -3.67 -75.37
CA THR A 113 -0.85 -2.52 -74.45
C THR A 113 -1.17 -1.18 -75.13
N SER A 114 -1.07 -1.12 -76.46
CA SER A 114 -1.43 0.02 -77.30
C SER A 114 -2.94 0.32 -77.41
N ILE A 115 -3.80 -0.58 -76.93
CA ILE A 115 -5.26 -0.42 -76.95
C ILE A 115 -5.70 0.24 -75.65
N ASP A 116 -6.04 1.53 -75.68
CA ASP A 116 -6.36 2.30 -74.47
C ASP A 116 -7.52 1.70 -73.65
N ASP A 117 -8.66 1.43 -74.29
CA ASP A 117 -9.86 0.80 -73.70
C ASP A 117 -9.99 -0.66 -74.14
N TYR A 118 -9.13 -1.54 -73.62
CA TYR A 118 -9.12 -2.97 -73.97
C TYR A 118 -10.34 -3.74 -73.39
N ASN A 119 -11.02 -3.20 -72.38
CA ASN A 119 -12.20 -3.80 -71.75
C ASN A 119 -13.52 -3.40 -72.44
N GLY A 120 -13.55 -2.25 -73.13
CA GLY A 120 -14.70 -1.83 -73.92
C GLY A 120 -14.95 -2.71 -75.15
N ALA A 121 -16.18 -2.67 -75.67
CA ALA A 121 -16.58 -3.48 -76.82
C ALA A 121 -15.67 -3.26 -78.05
N ALA A 122 -15.27 -2.01 -78.31
CA ALA A 122 -14.35 -1.68 -79.40
C ALA A 122 -12.92 -2.19 -79.16
N GLY A 123 -12.48 -2.30 -77.90
CA GLY A 123 -11.21 -2.89 -77.51
C GLY A 123 -11.19 -4.40 -77.72
N LYS A 124 -12.23 -5.09 -77.25
CA LYS A 124 -12.38 -6.55 -77.41
C LYS A 124 -12.36 -6.97 -78.87
N GLU A 125 -13.04 -6.23 -79.75
CA GLU A 125 -13.00 -6.49 -81.21
C GLU A 125 -11.59 -6.33 -81.78
N LYS A 126 -10.84 -5.30 -81.34
CA LYS A 126 -9.43 -5.13 -81.76
C LYS A 126 -8.54 -6.26 -81.25
N ILE A 127 -8.70 -6.69 -80.00
CA ILE A 127 -7.94 -7.82 -79.45
C ILE A 127 -8.25 -9.09 -80.24
N LYS A 128 -9.54 -9.40 -80.44
CA LYS A 128 -9.98 -10.57 -81.21
C LYS A 128 -9.41 -10.56 -82.64
N SER A 129 -9.34 -9.40 -83.29
CA SER A 129 -8.71 -9.26 -84.61
C SER A 129 -7.20 -9.56 -84.60
N ILE A 130 -6.49 -9.23 -83.51
CA ILE A 130 -5.06 -9.53 -83.35
C ILE A 130 -4.84 -11.02 -83.13
N PHE A 131 -5.72 -11.69 -82.37
CA PHE A 131 -5.70 -13.13 -82.17
C PHE A 131 -6.05 -13.92 -83.45
N ALA A 132 -7.06 -13.48 -84.20
CA ALA A 132 -7.41 -14.06 -85.49
C ALA A 132 -6.26 -13.96 -86.51
N ALA A 133 -5.40 -12.94 -86.38
CA ALA A 133 -4.23 -12.75 -87.25
C ALA A 133 -3.02 -13.64 -86.89
N VAL A 134 -3.07 -14.40 -85.79
CA VAL A 134 -2.00 -15.34 -85.38
C VAL A 134 -1.83 -16.46 -86.39
N ASN A 135 -2.95 -16.97 -86.92
CA ASN A 135 -2.95 -17.93 -88.01
C ASN A 135 -3.93 -17.48 -89.10
N PRO A 136 -3.46 -16.73 -90.12
CA PRO A 136 -4.32 -16.22 -91.18
C PRO A 136 -5.03 -17.31 -92.01
N ALA A 137 -4.50 -18.53 -92.04
CA ALA A 137 -5.10 -19.66 -92.74
C ALA A 137 -6.24 -20.32 -91.95
N ASP A 138 -6.28 -20.12 -90.64
CA ASP A 138 -7.35 -20.58 -89.75
C ASP A 138 -7.66 -19.54 -88.66
N PRO A 139 -8.47 -18.52 -88.99
CA PRO A 139 -8.88 -17.50 -88.03
C PRO A 139 -9.69 -18.04 -86.85
N GLN A 140 -10.32 -19.22 -87.00
CA GLN A 140 -11.13 -19.83 -85.95
C GLN A 140 -10.25 -20.29 -84.79
N PHE A 141 -9.08 -20.87 -85.08
CA PHE A 141 -8.08 -21.19 -84.06
C PHE A 141 -7.70 -19.96 -83.21
N GLY A 142 -7.49 -18.80 -83.84
CA GLY A 142 -7.20 -17.55 -83.14
C GLY A 142 -8.36 -17.09 -82.25
N ASN A 143 -9.60 -17.21 -82.72
CA ASN A 143 -10.79 -16.89 -81.94
C ASN A 143 -10.97 -17.82 -80.73
N ASP A 144 -10.77 -19.12 -80.91
CA ASP A 144 -10.87 -20.11 -79.83
C ASP A 144 -9.75 -19.90 -78.78
N LEU A 145 -8.56 -19.49 -79.25
CA LEU A 145 -7.46 -19.09 -78.36
C LEU A 145 -7.79 -17.81 -77.59
N TYR A 146 -8.41 -16.82 -78.23
CA TYR A 146 -8.91 -15.64 -77.53
C TYR A 146 -9.95 -16.00 -76.47
N ASP A 147 -10.96 -16.80 -76.82
CA ASP A 147 -12.05 -17.17 -75.91
C ASP A 147 -11.54 -17.98 -74.70
N SER A 148 -10.56 -18.87 -74.89
CA SER A 148 -9.95 -19.64 -73.79
C SER A 148 -9.07 -18.82 -72.85
N TRP A 149 -8.63 -17.63 -73.27
CA TRP A 149 -7.80 -16.72 -72.47
C TRP A 149 -8.52 -15.42 -72.10
N ALA A 150 -9.75 -15.21 -72.55
CA ALA A 150 -10.49 -13.96 -72.41
C ALA A 150 -10.55 -13.44 -70.98
N ASP A 151 -10.66 -14.34 -70.00
CA ASP A 151 -10.70 -14.00 -68.57
C ASP A 151 -9.33 -13.57 -68.01
N ARG A 152 -8.23 -14.02 -68.61
CA ARG A 152 -6.85 -13.74 -68.16
C ARG A 152 -6.19 -12.59 -68.90
N LEU A 153 -6.64 -12.29 -70.12
CA LEU A 153 -6.07 -11.24 -70.95
C LEU A 153 -6.07 -9.85 -70.29
N PRO A 154 -7.13 -9.41 -69.58
CA PRO A 154 -7.10 -8.15 -68.85
C PRO A 154 -5.89 -8.04 -67.92
N ASP A 155 -5.67 -9.05 -67.08
CA ASP A 155 -4.57 -9.09 -66.12
C ASP A 155 -3.20 -9.13 -66.82
N MET A 156 -3.07 -9.90 -67.90
CA MET A 156 -1.83 -9.96 -68.69
C MET A 156 -1.50 -8.62 -69.36
N ILE A 157 -2.51 -7.89 -69.85
CA ILE A 157 -2.35 -6.55 -70.43
C ILE A 157 -1.95 -5.55 -69.34
N GLU A 158 -2.59 -5.59 -68.17
CA GLU A 158 -2.22 -4.74 -67.03
C GLU A 158 -0.80 -5.01 -66.56
N GLN A 159 -0.39 -6.28 -66.45
CA GLN A 159 0.97 -6.64 -66.08
C GLN A 159 1.99 -6.13 -67.10
N ALA A 160 1.74 -6.27 -68.40
CA ALA A 160 2.63 -5.73 -69.43
C ALA A 160 2.70 -4.20 -69.41
N ARG A 161 1.59 -3.52 -69.09
CA ARG A 161 1.55 -2.07 -68.87
C ARG A 161 2.39 -1.66 -67.65
N ASP A 162 2.29 -2.39 -66.55
CA ASP A 162 3.09 -2.18 -65.35
C ASP A 162 4.58 -2.39 -65.62
N ASP A 163 4.95 -3.42 -66.38
CA ASP A 163 6.34 -3.66 -66.80
C ASP A 163 6.89 -2.50 -67.64
N GLU A 164 6.09 -1.94 -68.54
CA GLU A 164 6.47 -0.76 -69.32
C GLU A 164 6.66 0.50 -68.45
N VAL A 165 5.84 0.68 -67.41
CA VAL A 165 5.99 1.76 -66.43
C VAL A 165 7.24 1.53 -65.58
N ASN A 166 7.45 0.31 -65.08
CA ASN A 166 8.62 -0.05 -64.28
C ASN A 166 9.92 0.10 -65.07
N ALA A 167 9.95 -0.32 -66.34
CA ALA A 167 11.10 -0.12 -67.21
C ALA A 167 11.43 1.38 -67.37
N PHE A 168 10.41 2.23 -67.47
CA PHE A 168 10.59 3.68 -67.46
C PHE A 168 11.16 4.17 -66.11
N MET A 169 10.62 3.69 -64.99
CA MET A 169 11.11 4.05 -63.65
C MET A 169 12.57 3.65 -63.42
N VAL A 170 12.97 2.45 -63.88
CA VAL A 170 14.34 1.95 -63.78
C VAL A 170 15.29 2.77 -64.64
N LYS A 171 14.90 3.10 -65.88
CA LYS A 171 15.71 3.92 -66.78
C LYS A 171 15.94 5.34 -66.24
N ASN A 172 15.01 5.84 -65.42
CA ASN A 172 15.07 7.17 -64.80
C ASN A 172 15.18 7.06 -63.28
N ALA A 173 15.93 6.07 -62.78
CA ALA A 173 16.01 5.77 -61.35
C ALA A 173 16.55 6.94 -60.50
N ASP A 174 17.38 7.80 -61.08
CA ASP A 174 17.99 8.96 -60.41
C ASP A 174 16.99 10.09 -60.13
N ALA A 175 15.86 10.13 -60.85
CA ALA A 175 14.83 11.13 -60.60
C ALA A 175 14.07 10.81 -59.31
N ASN A 176 13.82 11.80 -58.46
CA ASN A 176 13.11 11.63 -57.21
C ASN A 176 11.65 12.08 -57.30
N MET A 177 11.35 13.05 -58.16
CA MET A 177 10.03 13.64 -58.32
C MET A 177 9.52 13.54 -59.76
N TYR A 178 8.20 13.42 -59.94
CA TYR A 178 7.59 13.35 -61.28
C TYR A 178 7.91 14.59 -62.15
N SER A 179 8.01 15.78 -61.55
CA SER A 179 8.35 17.02 -62.26
C SER A 179 9.70 16.96 -62.98
N GLU A 180 10.65 16.16 -62.49
CA GLU A 180 11.98 16.00 -63.08
C GLU A 180 11.91 15.24 -64.42
N VAL A 181 10.94 14.34 -64.57
CA VAL A 181 10.77 13.49 -65.76
C VAL A 181 9.54 13.84 -66.59
N GLN A 182 8.74 14.84 -66.19
CA GLN A 182 7.47 15.17 -66.84
C GLN A 182 7.64 15.41 -68.35
N HIS A 183 8.72 16.10 -68.74
CA HIS A 183 9.04 16.38 -70.14
C HIS A 183 9.24 15.11 -70.99
N LEU A 184 9.73 14.02 -70.38
CA LEU A 184 9.93 12.71 -71.02
C LEU A 184 8.63 11.92 -71.23
N THR A 185 7.52 12.38 -70.66
CA THR A 185 6.21 11.72 -70.81
C THR A 185 5.37 12.31 -71.96
N THR A 186 5.90 13.31 -72.67
CA THR A 186 5.21 13.96 -73.78
C THR A 186 5.03 12.97 -74.93
N GLY A 187 3.78 12.80 -75.39
CA GLY A 187 3.43 11.89 -76.51
C GLY A 187 3.26 10.42 -76.12
N LEU A 188 3.40 10.06 -74.84
CA LEU A 188 3.06 8.71 -74.36
C LEU A 188 1.53 8.51 -74.26
N PRO A 189 1.05 7.26 -74.36
CA PRO A 189 -0.35 6.93 -74.07
C PRO A 189 -0.77 7.39 -72.67
N SER A 190 -2.05 7.73 -72.52
CA SER A 190 -2.61 8.30 -71.29
C SER A 190 -2.44 7.38 -70.08
N TRP A 191 -2.63 6.07 -70.28
CA TRP A 191 -2.43 5.05 -69.25
C TRP A 191 -0.99 5.03 -68.74
N LYS A 192 -0.01 5.13 -69.65
CA LYS A 192 1.42 5.05 -69.32
C LYS A 192 1.88 6.29 -68.57
N LYS A 193 1.42 7.48 -68.99
CA LYS A 193 1.68 8.73 -68.28
C LYS A 193 1.13 8.67 -66.84
N SER A 194 -0.09 8.19 -66.69
CA SER A 194 -0.76 8.06 -65.39
C SER A 194 -0.05 7.06 -64.49
N GLY A 195 0.37 5.91 -65.05
CA GLY A 195 1.18 4.91 -64.33
C GLY A 195 2.52 5.46 -63.85
N ILE A 196 3.25 6.20 -64.70
CA ILE A 196 4.50 6.85 -64.32
C ILE A 196 4.27 7.89 -63.21
N GLU A 197 3.25 8.74 -63.33
CA GLU A 197 2.92 9.73 -62.30
C GLU A 197 2.61 9.07 -60.96
N GLN A 198 1.81 7.99 -60.95
CA GLN A 198 1.51 7.23 -59.75
C GLN A 198 2.74 6.52 -59.17
N ALA A 199 3.62 5.97 -60.01
CA ALA A 199 4.84 5.32 -59.56
C ALA A 199 5.79 6.32 -58.88
N PHE A 200 5.93 7.54 -59.40
CA PHE A 200 6.70 8.61 -58.75
C PHE A 200 6.02 9.10 -57.44
N LYS A 201 4.70 9.26 -57.41
CA LYS A 201 3.97 9.57 -56.15
C LYS A 201 4.18 8.49 -55.08
N LYS A 202 4.16 7.21 -55.47
CA LYS A 202 4.47 6.08 -54.58
C LYS A 202 5.93 6.12 -54.11
N LYS A 203 6.89 6.41 -55.00
CA LYS A 203 8.31 6.55 -54.66
C LYS A 203 8.54 7.68 -53.64
N GLU A 204 7.84 8.81 -53.82
CA GLU A 204 7.84 9.97 -52.92
C GLU A 204 7.28 9.60 -51.53
N MET A 205 6.11 8.94 -51.48
CA MET A 205 5.52 8.43 -50.24
C MET A 205 6.38 7.39 -49.51
N VAL A 206 7.09 6.52 -50.25
CA VAL A 206 7.99 5.50 -49.66
C VAL A 206 9.23 6.18 -49.08
N PHE A 207 9.76 7.21 -49.72
CA PHE A 207 10.87 7.99 -49.18
C PHE A 207 10.47 8.71 -47.88
N ASP A 208 9.25 9.25 -47.82
CA ASP A 208 8.70 9.88 -46.62
C ASP A 208 8.46 8.89 -45.46
N ASN A 209 7.83 7.74 -45.73
CA ASN A 209 7.51 6.75 -44.70
C ASN A 209 8.73 5.96 -44.21
N LYS A 210 9.71 5.67 -45.08
CA LYS A 210 10.92 4.93 -44.70
C LYS A 210 11.83 5.78 -43.81
N ASN A 211 12.01 7.06 -44.13
CA ASN A 211 12.78 7.99 -43.29
C ASN A 211 12.13 8.18 -41.91
N PHE A 212 10.80 8.26 -41.84
CA PHE A 212 10.09 8.40 -40.57
C PHE A 212 10.09 7.10 -39.73
N SER A 213 9.84 5.94 -40.35
CA SER A 213 9.83 4.64 -39.65
C SER A 213 11.22 4.18 -39.23
N ASP A 214 12.27 4.47 -40.00
CA ASP A 214 13.65 4.10 -39.64
C ASP A 214 14.21 5.04 -38.55
N ALA A 215 13.78 6.31 -38.52
CA ALA A 215 14.03 7.23 -37.40
C ALA A 215 13.40 6.75 -36.07
N LEU A 216 12.20 6.16 -36.15
CA LEU A 216 11.48 5.59 -35.00
C LEU A 216 12.08 4.26 -34.50
N LYS A 217 12.72 3.48 -35.37
CA LYS A 217 13.30 2.16 -35.01
C LYS A 217 14.70 2.25 -34.37
N ASN A 218 15.45 3.32 -34.62
CA ASN A 218 16.81 3.52 -34.09
C ASN A 218 16.85 4.21 -32.70
N VAL A 219 15.73 4.19 -31.97
CA VAL A 219 15.58 4.90 -30.70
C VAL A 219 16.29 4.15 -29.58
N ASN A 220 17.52 4.57 -29.27
CA ASN A 220 18.11 4.43 -27.94
C ASN A 220 18.36 5.84 -27.40
N VAL A 221 17.47 6.33 -26.55
CA VAL A 221 17.50 7.72 -26.07
C VAL A 221 18.50 7.81 -24.90
N ASN A 222 19.77 8.06 -25.20
CA ASN A 222 20.81 8.39 -24.21
C ASN A 222 20.66 9.82 -23.64
N THR A 223 19.43 10.28 -23.42
CA THR A 223 19.16 11.56 -22.74
C THR A 223 18.94 11.23 -21.27
N LYS A 224 19.52 11.99 -20.36
CA LYS A 224 19.43 11.65 -18.93
C LYS A 224 17.97 11.79 -18.47
N PRO A 225 17.43 10.87 -17.66
CA PRO A 225 16.07 10.95 -17.11
C PRO A 225 15.71 12.31 -16.49
N GLU A 226 16.69 12.94 -15.83
CA GLU A 226 16.65 14.29 -15.22
C GLU A 226 16.28 15.41 -16.22
N GLU A 227 16.75 15.31 -17.46
CA GLU A 227 16.54 16.34 -18.48
C GLU A 227 15.11 16.31 -19.00
N PHE A 228 14.37 15.20 -18.83
CA PHE A 228 13.00 15.06 -19.31
C PHE A 228 11.97 15.74 -18.42
N THR A 229 12.07 15.63 -17.09
CA THR A 229 11.06 16.21 -16.18
C THR A 229 10.97 17.74 -16.22
N GLN A 230 12.00 18.40 -16.78
CA GLN A 230 12.14 19.85 -16.80
C GLN A 230 11.81 20.50 -18.15
N MET A 231 11.57 19.74 -19.22
CA MET A 231 11.30 20.31 -20.54
C MET A 231 9.91 20.96 -20.65
N GLY A 232 9.88 22.27 -20.86
CA GLY A 232 8.73 23.03 -21.30
C GLY A 232 8.38 22.78 -22.78
N THR A 233 7.26 23.37 -23.22
CA THR A 233 6.73 23.17 -24.57
C THR A 233 7.69 23.57 -25.70
N ALA A 234 8.48 24.63 -25.49
CA ALA A 234 9.49 25.10 -26.43
C ALA A 234 10.74 24.21 -26.47
N GLU A 235 11.13 23.63 -25.33
CA GLU A 235 12.26 22.69 -25.24
C GLU A 235 11.91 21.36 -25.89
N LEU A 236 10.65 20.91 -25.78
CA LEU A 236 10.11 19.77 -26.52
C LEU A 236 10.13 19.99 -28.04
N ASP A 237 9.84 21.21 -28.52
CA ASP A 237 9.90 21.53 -29.95
C ASP A 237 11.35 21.51 -30.48
N ASN A 238 12.29 22.06 -29.69
CA ASN A 238 13.71 22.00 -30.00
C ASN A 238 14.25 20.56 -29.94
N PHE A 239 13.79 19.76 -28.99
CA PHE A 239 14.14 18.34 -28.89
C PHE A 239 13.58 17.54 -30.07
N ALA A 240 12.32 17.76 -30.47
CA ALA A 240 11.73 17.16 -31.66
C ALA A 240 12.48 17.57 -32.94
N LYS A 241 12.90 18.83 -33.07
CA LYS A 241 13.75 19.29 -34.17
C LYS A 241 15.13 18.60 -34.16
N LEU A 242 15.80 18.54 -33.01
CA LEU A 242 17.09 17.85 -32.86
C LEU A 242 16.97 16.34 -33.11
N TYR A 243 15.86 15.73 -32.72
CA TYR A 243 15.53 14.34 -32.99
C TYR A 243 15.41 14.10 -34.50
N LEU A 244 14.68 14.95 -35.22
CA LEU A 244 14.56 14.87 -36.68
C LEU A 244 15.95 15.04 -37.35
N LEU A 245 16.74 16.01 -36.91
CA LEU A 245 18.11 16.24 -37.42
C LEU A 245 19.04 15.04 -37.18
N ARG A 246 19.04 14.46 -35.97
CA ARG A 246 19.85 13.28 -35.63
C ARG A 246 19.45 12.03 -36.40
N ASN A 247 18.22 11.98 -36.88
CA ASN A 247 17.72 10.91 -37.74
C ASN A 247 17.81 11.25 -39.24
N ASN A 248 18.76 12.13 -39.61
CA ASN A 248 19.07 12.49 -41.00
C ASN A 248 17.94 13.17 -41.78
N VAL A 249 16.93 13.74 -41.11
CA VAL A 249 16.00 14.65 -41.78
C VAL A 249 16.74 15.96 -42.05
N LEU A 250 16.84 16.35 -43.32
CA LEU A 250 17.50 17.58 -43.72
C LEU A 250 16.81 18.80 -43.11
N GLU A 251 17.58 19.80 -42.67
CA GLU A 251 17.02 20.95 -41.94
C GLU A 251 15.94 21.71 -42.73
N LYS A 252 16.10 21.83 -44.05
CA LYS A 252 15.13 22.46 -44.96
C LYS A 252 13.76 21.76 -44.98
N ASP A 253 13.72 20.47 -44.60
CA ASP A 253 12.55 19.61 -44.64
C ASP A 253 11.94 19.41 -43.24
N ILE A 254 12.41 20.16 -42.23
CA ILE A 254 11.86 20.20 -40.88
C ILE A 254 10.81 21.31 -40.79
N THR A 255 9.58 20.97 -41.20
CA THR A 255 8.42 21.87 -41.14
C THR A 255 7.78 21.87 -39.74
N PRO A 256 6.97 22.89 -39.39
CA PRO A 256 6.20 22.90 -38.14
C PRO A 256 5.33 21.65 -37.95
N ASP A 257 4.71 21.16 -39.03
CA ASP A 257 3.87 19.95 -38.99
C ASP A 257 4.67 18.68 -38.66
N ARG A 258 5.90 18.58 -39.17
CA ARG A 258 6.82 17.47 -38.85
C ARG A 258 7.32 17.53 -37.42
N ILE A 259 7.59 18.74 -36.89
CA ILE A 259 7.90 18.94 -35.47
C ILE A 259 6.70 18.52 -34.60
N ALA A 260 5.48 18.93 -34.98
CA ALA A 260 4.27 18.56 -34.24
C ALA A 260 4.01 17.04 -34.26
N ALA A 261 4.20 16.38 -35.40
CA ALA A 261 4.06 14.92 -35.53
C ALA A 261 5.13 14.16 -34.73
N ALA A 262 6.39 14.57 -34.81
CA ALA A 262 7.48 14.00 -34.01
C ALA A 262 7.23 14.20 -32.51
N LYS A 263 6.79 15.40 -32.11
CA LYS A 263 6.38 15.70 -30.73
C LYS A 263 5.25 14.79 -30.27
N ALA A 264 4.20 14.62 -31.07
CA ALA A 264 3.08 13.74 -30.74
C ALA A 264 3.51 12.27 -30.57
N ALA A 265 4.47 11.80 -31.36
CA ALA A 265 5.03 10.46 -31.25
C ALA A 265 5.98 10.28 -30.05
N LEU A 266 6.75 11.31 -29.69
CA LEU A 266 7.66 11.30 -28.55
C LEU A 266 6.94 11.52 -27.21
N LEU A 267 5.80 12.21 -27.21
CA LEU A 267 5.07 12.58 -25.99
C LEU A 267 4.64 11.38 -25.12
N PRO A 268 4.15 10.25 -25.65
CA PRO A 268 3.88 9.05 -24.85
C PRO A 268 5.13 8.46 -24.20
N LEU A 269 6.26 8.41 -24.91
CA LEU A 269 7.54 7.92 -24.39
C LEU A 269 8.07 8.85 -23.30
N PHE A 270 8.01 10.15 -23.55
CA PHE A 270 8.35 11.20 -22.59
C PHE A 270 7.50 11.07 -21.32
N ASN A 271 6.18 10.94 -21.46
CA ASN A 271 5.28 10.79 -20.33
C ASN A 271 5.53 9.49 -19.55
N ALA A 272 5.83 8.38 -20.23
CA ALA A 272 6.14 7.11 -19.58
C ALA A 272 7.46 7.19 -18.79
N GLU A 273 8.49 7.77 -19.40
CA GLU A 273 9.82 7.91 -18.79
C GLU A 273 9.82 8.93 -17.66
N THR A 274 9.12 10.07 -17.83
CA THR A 274 8.88 11.07 -16.79
C THR A 274 8.17 10.43 -15.60
N ARG A 275 7.12 9.61 -15.82
CA ARG A 275 6.43 8.90 -14.73
C ARG A 275 7.35 7.91 -14.03
N ARG A 276 8.15 7.14 -14.77
CA ARG A 276 9.09 6.17 -14.20
C ARG A 276 10.12 6.89 -13.32
N TYR A 277 10.74 7.94 -13.85
CA TYR A 277 11.75 8.70 -13.15
C TYR A 277 11.18 9.49 -11.96
N SER A 278 10.02 10.13 -12.11
CA SER A 278 9.31 10.76 -10.97
C SER A 278 8.99 9.74 -9.87
N LYS A 279 8.65 8.50 -10.24
CA LYS A 279 8.45 7.44 -9.26
C LYS A 279 9.75 7.03 -8.58
N GLU A 280 10.85 6.88 -9.32
CA GLU A 280 12.17 6.59 -8.75
C GLU A 280 12.63 7.67 -7.78
N LEU A 281 12.42 8.96 -8.11
CA LEU A 281 12.68 10.09 -7.23
C LEU A 281 11.76 10.09 -6.01
N GLU A 282 10.47 9.78 -6.16
CA GLU A 282 9.55 9.65 -5.02
C GLU A 282 9.91 8.47 -4.11
N ASP A 283 10.32 7.33 -4.68
CA ASP A 283 10.75 6.15 -3.93
C ASP A 283 12.05 6.47 -3.15
N ALA A 284 13.04 7.11 -3.80
CA ALA A 284 14.28 7.56 -3.15
C ALA A 284 14.02 8.59 -2.04
N PHE A 285 13.16 9.57 -2.31
CA PHE A 285 12.70 10.54 -1.31
C PHE A 285 12.02 9.85 -0.12
N ASN A 286 11.13 8.90 -0.37
CA ASN A 286 10.45 8.17 0.71
C ASN A 286 11.46 7.39 1.57
N ASP A 287 12.47 6.78 0.95
CA ASP A 287 13.54 6.07 1.65
C ASP A 287 14.44 7.02 2.48
N ASP A 288 14.86 8.16 1.92
CA ASP A 288 15.64 9.18 2.63
C ASP A 288 14.89 9.72 3.85
N VAL A 289 13.61 10.04 3.68
CA VAL A 289 12.75 10.53 4.76
C VAL A 289 12.50 9.44 5.81
N ALA A 290 12.32 8.18 5.39
CA ALA A 290 12.10 7.06 6.32
C ALA A 290 13.35 6.71 7.14
N THR A 291 14.54 6.97 6.60
CA THR A 291 15.84 6.69 7.23
C THR A 291 16.41 7.88 7.99
N ASP A 292 15.85 9.08 7.81
CA ASP A 292 16.23 10.27 8.56
C ASP A 292 15.85 10.14 10.05
N LYS A 293 16.84 9.70 10.82
CA LYS A 293 16.72 9.57 12.27
C LYS A 293 16.42 10.90 12.96
N ALA A 294 16.93 12.03 12.47
CA ALA A 294 16.66 13.32 13.10
C ALA A 294 15.20 13.74 12.87
N LEU A 295 14.65 13.50 11.68
CA LEU A 295 13.23 13.70 11.41
C LEU A 295 12.37 12.78 12.27
N MET A 296 12.71 11.49 12.34
CA MET A 296 11.98 10.53 13.18
C MET A 296 12.09 10.88 14.67
N ASP A 297 13.25 11.36 15.12
CA ASP A 297 13.48 11.83 16.47
C ASP A 297 12.64 13.08 16.77
N MET A 298 12.62 14.07 15.87
CA MET A 298 11.73 15.24 15.94
C MET A 298 10.26 14.82 15.99
N MET A 299 9.79 14.03 15.03
CA MET A 299 8.40 13.56 15.01
C MET A 299 8.04 12.71 16.23
N SER A 300 9.03 12.12 16.91
CA SER A 300 8.86 11.34 18.13
C SER A 300 8.92 12.16 19.42
N ASP A 301 9.30 13.45 19.37
CA ASP A 301 9.43 14.28 20.56
C ASP A 301 8.07 14.92 20.93
N PRO A 302 7.46 14.52 22.07
CA PRO A 302 6.17 15.06 22.50
C PRO A 302 6.25 16.52 23.01
N ALA A 303 7.45 17.11 23.16
CA ALA A 303 7.65 18.45 23.70
C ALA A 303 7.76 19.56 22.63
N TYR A 304 7.83 19.22 21.34
CA TYR A 304 8.02 20.19 20.25
C TYR A 304 6.82 20.27 19.29
N ASP A 305 6.47 21.48 18.84
CA ASP A 305 5.53 21.71 17.73
C ASP A 305 6.24 21.44 16.38
N ASN A 306 6.49 20.15 16.14
CA ASN A 306 7.41 19.67 15.10
C ASN A 306 6.89 19.80 13.68
N LYS A 307 5.65 20.24 13.47
CA LYS A 307 5.02 20.13 12.15
C LYS A 307 5.65 21.08 11.12
N GLN A 308 6.01 22.29 11.56
CA GLN A 308 6.69 23.26 10.70
C GLN A 308 8.15 22.87 10.42
N GLU A 309 8.84 22.31 11.42
CA GLU A 309 10.23 21.88 11.27
C GLU A 309 10.35 20.61 10.43
N ALA A 310 9.47 19.63 10.66
CA ALA A 310 9.33 18.46 9.80
C ALA A 310 8.95 18.84 8.37
N PHE A 311 8.06 19.83 8.18
CA PHE A 311 7.76 20.38 6.86
C PHE A 311 9.03 20.93 6.17
N ASN A 312 9.86 21.69 6.89
CA ASN A 312 11.10 22.24 6.35
C ASN A 312 12.11 21.15 6.00
N VAL A 313 12.27 20.12 6.84
CA VAL A 313 13.19 18.99 6.59
C VAL A 313 12.69 18.13 5.43
N ILE A 314 11.40 17.82 5.39
CA ILE A 314 10.79 17.09 4.28
C ILE A 314 10.97 17.84 2.96
N ASN A 315 10.74 19.17 2.94
CA ASN A 315 10.97 19.96 1.73
C ASN A 315 12.45 20.00 1.32
N ARG A 316 13.39 20.03 2.28
CA ARG A 316 14.82 19.91 1.98
C ARG A 316 15.15 18.58 1.33
N HIS A 317 14.58 17.47 1.83
CA HIS A 317 14.76 16.15 1.21
C HIS A 317 14.14 16.07 -0.19
N ARG A 318 13.00 16.73 -0.41
CA ARG A 318 12.40 16.85 -1.75
C ARG A 318 13.33 17.61 -2.69
N GLU A 319 13.84 18.76 -2.26
CA GLU A 319 14.78 19.56 -3.05
C GLU A 319 16.06 18.79 -3.37
N ASN A 320 16.61 18.04 -2.41
CA ASN A 320 17.79 17.18 -2.62
C ASN A 320 17.54 16.03 -3.61
N ASN A 321 16.29 15.62 -3.77
CA ASN A 321 15.84 14.58 -4.71
C ASN A 321 15.22 15.18 -5.98
N ASP A 322 15.50 16.45 -6.30
CA ASP A 322 14.97 17.17 -7.47
C ASP A 322 13.43 17.18 -7.58
N LEU A 323 12.74 16.98 -6.45
CA LEU A 323 11.29 17.06 -6.34
C LEU A 323 10.86 18.47 -5.92
N LYS A 324 9.76 18.95 -6.52
CA LYS A 324 9.18 20.24 -6.15
C LYS A 324 8.76 20.23 -4.66
N PRO A 325 9.13 21.24 -3.86
CA PRO A 325 8.73 21.31 -2.46
C PRO A 325 7.21 21.44 -2.32
N TYR A 326 6.67 20.95 -1.21
CA TYR A 326 5.27 21.16 -0.88
C TYR A 326 5.01 22.65 -0.64
N PRO A 327 3.91 23.21 -1.17
CA PRO A 327 3.63 24.64 -1.10
C PRO A 327 3.26 25.13 0.30
N SER A 328 2.73 24.25 1.15
CA SER A 328 2.40 24.59 2.54
C SER A 328 2.23 23.34 3.41
N ILE A 329 2.28 23.53 4.73
CA ILE A 329 1.95 22.51 5.74
C ILE A 329 0.52 21.95 5.63
N ASN A 330 -0.33 22.64 4.87
CA ASN A 330 -1.72 22.25 4.66
C ASN A 330 -1.94 21.43 3.39
N ASP A 331 -0.90 21.23 2.58
CA ASP A 331 -0.95 20.43 1.37
C ASP A 331 -1.45 18.99 1.66
N PRO A 332 -2.41 18.46 0.88
CA PRO A 332 -2.98 17.14 1.12
C PRO A 332 -1.96 16.00 1.04
N GLU A 333 -1.00 16.07 0.10
CA GLU A 333 0.02 15.03 -0.07
C GLU A 333 1.05 15.10 1.06
N PHE A 334 1.45 16.32 1.46
CA PHE A 334 2.25 16.51 2.68
C PHE A 334 1.56 15.91 3.91
N LYS A 335 0.26 16.20 4.12
CA LYS A 335 -0.50 15.67 5.26
C LYS A 335 -0.54 14.15 5.27
N LYS A 336 -0.78 13.53 4.11
CA LYS A 336 -0.83 12.08 3.95
C LYS A 336 0.52 11.43 4.26
N LEU A 337 1.60 11.98 3.70
CA LEU A 337 2.96 11.53 3.98
C LEU A 337 3.31 11.69 5.46
N TYR A 338 3.06 12.87 6.01
CA TYR A 338 3.32 13.21 7.41
C TYR A 338 2.54 12.29 8.37
N ASP A 339 1.26 12.01 8.10
CA ASP A 339 0.46 11.09 8.91
C ASP A 339 0.97 9.63 8.81
N SER A 340 1.52 9.22 7.66
CA SER A 340 2.13 7.89 7.51
C SER A 340 3.36 7.71 8.41
N PHE A 341 4.22 8.73 8.48
CA PHE A 341 5.39 8.73 9.36
C PHE A 341 5.00 8.94 10.82
N ALA A 342 3.95 9.72 11.09
CA ALA A 342 3.45 9.94 12.45
C ALA A 342 3.15 8.61 13.14
N THR A 343 2.66 7.59 12.43
CA THR A 343 2.39 6.28 13.03
C THR A 343 3.67 5.59 13.53
N THR A 344 4.74 5.60 12.72
CA THR A 344 6.03 4.99 13.08
C THR A 344 6.79 5.84 14.11
N GLY A 345 6.78 7.17 13.93
CA GLY A 345 7.32 8.14 14.88
C GLY A 345 6.63 8.05 16.25
N LEU A 346 5.30 7.91 16.29
CA LEU A 346 4.52 7.70 17.52
C LEU A 346 4.93 6.41 18.22
N ARG A 347 5.13 5.31 17.50
CA ARG A 347 5.63 4.05 18.10
C ARG A 347 7.02 4.24 18.73
N ALA A 348 7.94 4.88 18.01
CA ALA A 348 9.27 5.19 18.54
C ALA A 348 9.19 6.13 19.77
N ALA A 349 8.29 7.11 19.73
CA ALA A 349 8.01 8.02 20.84
C ALA A 349 7.49 7.28 22.07
N VAL A 350 6.55 6.34 21.90
CA VAL A 350 6.03 5.51 22.99
C VAL A 350 7.16 4.69 23.62
N ILE A 351 8.03 4.09 22.81
CA ILE A 351 9.17 3.29 23.32
C ILE A 351 10.12 4.18 24.14
N LYS A 352 10.52 5.34 23.62
CA LYS A 352 11.37 6.30 24.34
C LYS A 352 10.69 6.79 25.63
N TRP A 353 9.40 7.09 25.57
CA TRP A 353 8.64 7.54 26.72
C TRP A 353 8.54 6.46 27.80
N GLU A 354 8.28 5.19 27.44
CA GLU A 354 8.23 4.09 28.42
C GLU A 354 9.60 3.83 29.05
N ALA A 355 10.69 3.93 28.27
CA ALA A 355 12.06 3.82 28.80
C ALA A 355 12.35 4.96 29.78
N GLY A 356 12.10 6.22 29.38
CA GLY A 356 12.28 7.38 30.24
C GLY A 356 11.39 7.32 31.49
N LYS A 357 10.15 6.87 31.35
CA LYS A 357 9.23 6.69 32.50
C LYS A 357 9.79 5.69 33.49
N LYS A 358 10.34 4.56 33.02
CA LYS A 358 10.96 3.55 33.89
C LYS A 358 12.12 4.14 34.68
N GLU A 359 12.97 4.94 34.04
CA GLU A 359 14.08 5.64 34.68
C GLU A 359 13.60 6.69 35.68
N ALA A 360 12.63 7.53 35.29
CA ALA A 360 12.02 8.53 36.15
C ALA A 360 11.34 7.89 37.37
N HIS A 361 10.65 6.77 37.20
CA HIS A 361 10.04 6.01 38.29
C HIS A 361 11.07 5.43 39.25
N ALA A 362 12.21 4.93 38.73
CA ALA A 362 13.31 4.47 39.57
C ALA A 362 13.91 5.63 40.38
N ALA A 363 14.18 6.77 39.74
CA ALA A 363 14.68 7.98 40.40
C ALA A 363 13.71 8.52 41.46
N ALA A 364 12.41 8.47 41.19
CA ALA A 364 11.36 8.84 42.13
C ALA A 364 11.35 7.95 43.36
N LYS A 365 11.51 6.63 43.19
CA LYS A 365 11.60 5.68 44.31
C LYS A 365 12.82 5.98 45.18
N THR A 366 13.99 6.17 44.57
CA THR A 366 15.22 6.55 45.29
C THR A 366 15.04 7.88 46.04
N SER A 367 14.39 8.87 45.43
CA SER A 367 14.12 10.17 46.07
C SER A 367 13.18 10.04 47.26
N LEU A 368 12.13 9.22 47.14
CA LEU A 368 11.21 8.94 48.26
C LEU A 368 11.92 8.20 49.40
N GLU A 369 12.72 7.18 49.10
CA GLU A 369 13.49 6.44 50.10
C GLU A 369 14.48 7.34 50.84
N ALA A 370 15.20 8.22 50.13
CA ALA A 370 16.07 9.23 50.72
C ALA A 370 15.29 10.21 51.62
N SER A 371 14.11 10.65 51.16
CA SER A 371 13.25 11.54 51.95
C SER A 371 12.71 10.84 53.20
N LEU A 372 12.32 9.57 53.11
CA LEU A 372 11.87 8.78 54.27
C LEU A 372 12.99 8.58 55.28
N ALA A 373 14.20 8.23 54.83
CA ALA A 373 15.37 8.09 55.70
C ALA A 373 15.72 9.41 56.40
N SER A 374 15.65 10.54 55.69
CA SER A 374 15.84 11.88 56.28
C SER A 374 14.76 12.20 57.32
N THR A 375 13.52 11.86 57.03
CA THR A 375 12.37 12.04 57.94
C THR A 375 12.54 11.21 59.21
N GLU A 376 12.96 9.94 59.07
CA GLU A 376 13.20 9.04 60.20
C GLU A 376 14.36 9.53 61.09
N ALA A 377 15.43 10.03 60.49
CA ALA A 377 16.53 10.66 61.23
C ALA A 377 16.06 11.89 62.02
N MET A 378 15.24 12.76 61.41
CA MET A 378 14.67 13.93 62.09
C MET A 378 13.71 13.54 63.20
N PHE A 379 12.87 12.52 63.01
CA PHE A 379 12.02 11.98 64.06
C PHE A 379 12.86 11.48 65.23
N LYS A 380 13.92 10.71 64.97
CA LYS A 380 14.83 10.23 66.01
C LYS A 380 15.43 11.39 66.83
N THR A 381 15.94 12.42 66.17
CA THR A 381 16.48 13.61 66.85
C THR A 381 15.41 14.34 67.67
N ALA A 382 14.20 14.50 67.13
CA ALA A 382 13.12 15.16 67.84
C ALA A 382 12.63 14.33 69.05
N TYR A 383 12.56 13.00 68.94
CA TYR A 383 12.22 12.12 70.07
C TYR A 383 13.30 12.13 71.14
N ASP A 384 14.58 12.15 70.75
CA ASP A 384 15.67 12.23 71.72
C ASP A 384 15.58 13.49 72.59
N SER A 385 14.90 14.55 72.12
CA SER A 385 14.65 15.78 72.88
C SER A 385 13.44 15.73 73.83
N LEU A 386 12.63 14.68 73.79
CA LEU A 386 11.36 14.56 74.53
C LEU A 386 11.42 13.58 75.73
N LYS A 387 12.60 13.19 76.20
CA LYS A 387 12.80 11.93 76.96
C LYS A 387 12.18 11.78 78.37
N ASP A 388 11.51 12.78 78.96
CA ASP A 388 11.24 12.76 80.41
C ASP A 388 9.75 12.84 80.86
N ASN A 389 8.77 12.47 80.03
CA ASN A 389 7.35 12.40 80.47
C ASN A 389 6.56 11.26 79.78
N ASP A 390 5.63 10.60 80.48
CA ASP A 390 4.77 9.54 79.93
C ASP A 390 3.91 10.04 78.76
N LYS A 391 3.50 11.31 78.78
CA LYS A 391 2.83 11.97 77.64
C LYS A 391 3.69 12.00 76.37
N ASN A 392 5.01 12.13 76.51
CA ASN A 392 5.92 12.14 75.37
C ASN A 392 6.06 10.76 74.73
N LYS A 393 5.90 9.66 75.50
CA LYS A 393 5.85 8.30 74.94
C LYS A 393 4.59 8.06 74.12
N ILE A 394 3.46 8.64 74.54
CA ILE A 394 2.21 8.59 73.79
C ILE A 394 2.36 9.36 72.47
N SER A 395 2.89 10.58 72.51
CA SER A 395 3.21 11.35 71.30
C SER A 395 4.16 10.61 70.37
N GLU A 396 5.21 9.97 70.91
CA GLU A 396 6.13 9.15 70.13
C GLU A 396 5.40 7.99 69.43
N GLY A 397 4.55 7.25 70.14
CA GLY A 397 3.76 6.16 69.57
C GLY A 397 2.86 6.61 68.43
N ILE A 398 2.15 7.73 68.61
CA ILE A 398 1.27 8.30 67.58
C ILE A 398 2.09 8.81 66.39
N ALA A 399 3.20 9.51 66.61
CA ALA A 399 4.05 10.02 65.56
C ALA A 399 4.74 8.90 64.75
N ARG A 400 5.17 7.80 65.39
CA ARG A 400 5.66 6.60 64.70
C ARG A 400 4.58 5.98 63.82
N ASN A 401 3.37 5.82 64.34
CA ASN A 401 2.24 5.28 63.55
C ASN A 401 1.84 6.20 62.40
N LEU A 402 1.88 7.52 62.62
CA LEU A 402 1.63 8.54 61.60
C LEU A 402 2.70 8.47 60.50
N HIS A 403 3.98 8.38 60.86
CA HIS A 403 5.09 8.24 59.91
C HIS A 403 5.08 6.90 59.16
N ALA A 404 4.60 5.83 59.79
CA ALA A 404 4.40 4.54 59.15
C ALA A 404 3.28 4.59 58.09
N SER A 405 2.21 5.33 58.37
CA SER A 405 1.01 5.40 57.54
C SER A 405 1.08 6.50 56.46
N TYR A 406 1.76 7.60 56.73
CA TYR A 406 1.83 8.80 55.91
C TYR A 406 3.26 9.25 55.65
N HIS A 407 3.48 9.85 54.49
CA HIS A 407 4.73 10.52 54.18
C HIS A 407 4.73 11.92 54.80
N ILE A 408 5.64 12.14 55.73
CA ILE A 408 5.86 13.44 56.37
C ILE A 408 7.10 14.04 55.72
N PRO A 409 6.99 15.14 54.96
CA PRO A 409 8.16 15.81 54.41
C PRO A 409 9.13 16.22 55.54
N PRO A 410 10.46 16.08 55.37
CA PRO A 410 11.44 16.40 56.41
C PRO A 410 11.23 17.77 57.06
N GLN A 411 10.90 18.79 56.26
CA GLN A 411 10.65 20.15 56.71
C GLN A 411 9.40 20.32 57.62
N LEU A 412 8.49 19.35 57.65
CA LEU A 412 7.28 19.40 58.48
C LEU A 412 7.41 18.58 59.77
N VAL A 413 8.46 17.78 59.93
CA VAL A 413 8.62 16.86 61.08
C VAL A 413 8.52 17.61 62.41
N ALA A 414 9.24 18.72 62.57
CA ALA A 414 9.22 19.51 63.79
C ALA A 414 7.82 20.08 64.11
N GLN A 415 7.11 20.60 63.11
CA GLN A 415 5.76 21.16 63.29
C GLN A 415 4.73 20.08 63.65
N VAL A 416 4.83 18.92 63.00
CA VAL A 416 3.96 17.77 63.27
C VAL A 416 4.15 17.29 64.70
N ILE A 417 5.40 17.15 65.16
CA ILE A 417 5.71 16.71 66.53
C ILE A 417 5.23 17.73 67.56
N ASP A 418 5.53 19.02 67.34
CA ASP A 418 5.11 20.09 68.24
C ASP A 418 3.59 20.13 68.40
N THR A 419 2.85 20.12 67.28
CA THR A 419 1.38 20.09 67.32
C THR A 419 0.82 18.83 67.96
N LEU A 420 1.46 17.67 67.73
CA LEU A 420 1.03 16.42 68.34
C LEU A 420 1.26 16.45 69.86
N ASN A 421 2.41 16.96 70.32
CA ASN A 421 2.69 17.14 71.74
C ASN A 421 1.66 18.05 72.40
N THR A 422 1.35 19.20 71.79
CA THR A 422 0.29 20.08 72.31
C THR A 422 -1.05 19.36 72.40
N LEU A 423 -1.42 18.57 71.38
CA LEU A 423 -2.69 17.82 71.38
C LEU A 423 -2.74 16.75 72.48
N VAL A 424 -1.64 16.02 72.72
CA VAL A 424 -1.55 14.99 73.77
C VAL A 424 -1.47 15.63 75.16
N GLU A 425 -0.84 16.80 75.29
CA GLU A 425 -0.81 17.57 76.53
C GLU A 425 -2.21 18.05 76.93
N ASP A 426 -2.95 18.58 75.95
CA ASP A 426 -4.32 19.10 76.10
C ASP A 426 -5.35 17.98 76.34
N ASP A 427 -5.23 16.84 75.65
CA ASP A 427 -6.19 15.73 75.71
C ASP A 427 -5.50 14.37 75.53
N GLU A 428 -5.03 13.78 76.63
CA GLU A 428 -4.29 12.51 76.59
C GLU A 428 -5.19 11.35 76.08
N PRO A 429 -4.82 10.69 74.97
CA PRO A 429 -5.62 9.59 74.41
C PRO A 429 -5.46 8.32 75.25
N GLU A 430 -6.58 7.74 75.67
CA GLU A 430 -6.64 6.52 76.50
C GLU A 430 -6.88 5.26 75.67
N THR A 431 -7.34 5.41 74.42
CA THR A 431 -7.72 4.30 73.55
C THR A 431 -7.02 4.36 72.19
N GLN A 432 -6.86 3.20 71.54
CA GLN A 432 -6.33 3.14 70.18
C GLN A 432 -7.19 3.92 69.17
N ALA A 433 -8.50 4.01 69.41
CA ALA A 433 -9.41 4.78 68.57
C ALA A 433 -9.13 6.29 68.66
N GLU A 434 -8.86 6.80 69.87
CA GLU A 434 -8.46 8.20 70.09
C GLU A 434 -7.09 8.50 69.47
N MET A 435 -6.11 7.59 69.63
CA MET A 435 -4.81 7.70 68.95
C MET A 435 -4.97 7.77 67.43
N ASN A 436 -5.81 6.91 66.83
CA ASN A 436 -6.08 6.92 65.40
C ASN A 436 -6.79 8.20 64.94
N ALA A 437 -7.71 8.74 65.75
CA ALA A 437 -8.38 10.00 65.46
C ALA A 437 -7.40 11.18 65.48
N MET A 438 -6.45 11.20 66.43
CA MET A 438 -5.36 12.17 66.43
C MET A 438 -4.47 12.05 65.20
N MET A 439 -4.10 10.83 64.78
CA MET A 439 -3.36 10.65 63.53
C MET A 439 -4.12 11.20 62.31
N MET A 440 -5.41 10.91 62.19
CA MET A 440 -6.23 11.42 61.09
C MET A 440 -6.30 12.94 61.10
N LEU A 441 -6.46 13.55 62.29
CA LEU A 441 -6.45 14.99 62.43
C LEU A 441 -5.11 15.60 61.99
N MET A 442 -3.99 14.97 62.33
CA MET A 442 -2.65 15.41 61.93
C MET A 442 -2.43 15.25 60.42
N ALA A 443 -2.86 14.12 59.85
CA ALA A 443 -2.82 13.88 58.41
C ALA A 443 -3.63 14.93 57.64
N ASP A 444 -4.86 15.23 58.08
CA ASP A 444 -5.70 16.26 57.46
C ASP A 444 -5.11 17.66 57.64
N ARG A 445 -4.63 17.98 58.86
CA ARG A 445 -4.08 19.30 59.21
C ARG A 445 -2.89 19.69 58.35
N TYR A 446 -1.98 18.75 58.16
CA TYR A 446 -0.77 18.96 57.36
C TYR A 446 -0.92 18.48 55.92
N SER A 447 -2.11 17.97 55.54
CA SER A 447 -2.38 17.37 54.24
C SER A 447 -1.33 16.32 53.86
N LEU A 448 -1.00 15.45 54.82
CA LEU A 448 0.03 14.43 54.66
C LEU A 448 -0.45 13.38 53.66
N PRO A 449 0.27 13.16 52.55
CA PRO A 449 -0.08 12.09 51.63
C PRO A 449 0.23 10.73 52.26
N THR A 450 -0.51 9.69 51.89
CA THR A 450 -0.07 8.32 52.14
C THR A 450 1.26 8.06 51.42
N ARG A 451 2.00 7.02 51.81
CA ARG A 451 3.26 6.68 51.13
C ARG A 451 3.08 6.40 49.63
N GLU A 452 1.96 5.77 49.25
CA GLU A 452 1.60 5.54 47.85
C GLU A 452 1.34 6.86 47.11
N GLN A 453 0.59 7.78 47.72
CA GLN A 453 0.34 9.10 47.14
C GLN A 453 1.63 9.92 47.01
N ALA A 454 2.54 9.81 47.98
CA ALA A 454 3.85 10.45 47.91
C ALA A 454 4.69 9.87 46.76
N LEU A 455 4.71 8.54 46.59
CA LEU A 455 5.41 7.92 45.46
C LEU A 455 4.90 8.44 44.11
N LEU A 456 3.58 8.53 43.93
CA LEU A 456 2.98 9.10 42.71
C LEU A 456 3.41 10.57 42.50
N PHE A 457 3.49 11.36 43.57
CA PHE A 457 3.98 12.73 43.50
C PHE A 457 5.45 12.80 43.04
N TYR A 458 6.33 11.99 43.64
CA TYR A 458 7.74 11.92 43.24
C TYR A 458 7.89 11.41 41.80
N GLN A 459 7.09 10.44 41.36
CA GLN A 459 7.07 9.96 39.98
C GLN A 459 6.70 11.08 39.01
N LYS A 460 5.64 11.84 39.30
CA LYS A 460 5.22 12.99 38.48
C LYS A 460 6.32 14.05 38.39
N LYS A 461 6.98 14.37 39.50
CA LYS A 461 8.08 15.35 39.54
C LYS A 461 9.31 14.87 38.75
N ALA A 462 9.66 13.59 38.89
CA ALA A 462 10.78 12.99 38.16
C ALA A 462 10.51 12.96 36.66
N MET A 463 9.28 12.60 36.24
CA MET A 463 8.87 12.65 34.83
C MET A 463 8.95 14.08 34.27
N ALA A 464 8.44 15.07 35.00
CA ALA A 464 8.54 16.47 34.59
C ALA A 464 10.01 16.96 34.48
N SER A 465 10.88 16.52 35.40
CA SER A 465 12.31 16.88 35.38
C SER A 465 13.07 16.22 34.22
N ALA A 466 12.65 15.01 33.84
CA ALA A 466 13.14 14.31 32.67
C ALA A 466 12.54 14.86 31.35
N SER A 467 11.75 15.94 31.41
CA SER A 467 11.00 16.50 30.28
C SER A 467 10.11 15.46 29.58
N LEU A 468 9.68 14.43 30.31
CA LEU A 468 8.75 13.43 29.81
C LEU A 468 7.36 14.03 29.87
N GLY A 469 6.90 14.49 28.71
CA GLY A 469 5.54 14.98 28.51
C GLY A 469 4.48 13.90 28.66
N ILE A 470 3.32 14.15 28.05
CA ILE A 470 2.22 13.17 28.01
C ILE A 470 2.66 11.97 27.17
N LYS A 471 2.19 10.78 27.54
CA LYS A 471 2.47 9.56 26.77
C LYS A 471 1.97 9.79 25.33
N PRO A 472 2.78 9.53 24.30
CA PRO A 472 2.30 9.59 22.93
C PRO A 472 1.11 8.63 22.72
N ASN A 473 0.10 9.10 21.99
CA ASN A 473 -1.19 8.43 21.81
C ASN A 473 -2.04 8.33 23.09
N THR A 474 -1.86 9.26 24.05
CA THR A 474 -2.79 9.40 25.18
C THR A 474 -4.11 9.92 24.66
N THR A 475 -5.21 9.33 25.12
CA THR A 475 -6.53 9.86 24.77
C THR A 475 -6.75 11.21 25.43
N TYR A 476 -7.56 12.08 24.84
CA TYR A 476 -7.89 13.35 25.46
C TYR A 476 -8.51 13.20 26.86
N GLU A 477 -9.29 12.14 27.11
CA GLU A 477 -9.85 11.87 28.44
C GLU A 477 -8.77 11.58 29.47
N GLU A 478 -7.81 10.72 29.13
CA GLU A 478 -6.69 10.40 30.00
C GLU A 478 -5.84 11.64 30.31
N MET A 479 -5.60 12.51 29.32
CA MET A 479 -4.88 13.78 29.54
C MET A 479 -5.60 14.69 30.54
N VAL A 480 -6.92 14.85 30.38
CA VAL A 480 -7.73 15.65 31.31
C VAL A 480 -7.66 15.06 32.71
N GLU A 481 -7.82 13.75 32.87
CA GLU A 481 -7.76 13.11 34.18
C GLU A 481 -6.38 13.25 34.85
N LEU A 482 -5.29 13.02 34.11
CA LEU A 482 -3.91 13.18 34.59
C LEU A 482 -3.58 14.62 35.01
N SER A 483 -4.20 15.59 34.36
CA SER A 483 -4.05 17.01 34.65
C SER A 483 -4.89 17.42 35.87
N LEU A 484 -6.12 16.91 36.00
CA LEU A 484 -7.03 17.31 37.06
C LEU A 484 -6.66 16.77 38.46
N GLU A 485 -5.96 15.64 38.57
CA GLU A 485 -5.65 15.03 39.88
C GLU A 485 -4.88 15.94 40.87
N PRO A 486 -3.76 16.59 40.48
CA PRO A 486 -3.10 17.57 41.37
C PRO A 486 -4.00 18.71 41.81
N LEU A 487 -4.87 19.18 40.91
CA LEU A 487 -5.80 20.26 41.22
C LEU A 487 -6.83 19.81 42.26
N LYS A 488 -7.41 18.61 42.10
CA LYS A 488 -8.31 18.01 43.09
C LYS A 488 -7.65 17.89 44.48
N ALA A 489 -6.37 17.50 44.53
CA ALA A 489 -5.63 17.42 45.79
C ALA A 489 -5.44 18.79 46.44
N ASN A 490 -5.08 19.82 45.67
CA ASN A 490 -4.92 21.19 46.17
C ASN A 490 -6.26 21.78 46.66
N ILE A 491 -7.36 21.46 45.97
CA ILE A 491 -8.71 21.85 46.38
C ILE A 491 -9.08 21.19 47.70
N LYS A 492 -8.84 19.88 47.86
CA LYS A 492 -9.07 19.18 49.13
C LYS A 492 -8.31 19.85 50.28
N LYS A 493 -7.04 20.21 50.07
CA LYS A 493 -6.23 20.95 51.05
C LYS A 493 -6.86 22.31 51.39
N THR A 494 -7.29 23.06 50.39
CA THR A 494 -7.91 24.38 50.59
C THR A 494 -9.24 24.27 51.35
N VAL A 495 -10.08 23.29 50.99
CA VAL A 495 -11.34 23.00 51.69
C VAL A 495 -11.07 22.60 53.13
N ALA A 496 -10.07 21.76 53.40
CA ALA A 496 -9.66 21.40 54.75
C ALA A 496 -9.14 22.61 55.54
N MET A 497 -8.34 23.49 54.94
CA MET A 497 -7.88 24.73 55.58
C MET A 497 -9.04 25.66 55.94
N ILE A 498 -10.00 25.85 55.04
CA ILE A 498 -11.23 26.61 55.30
C ILE A 498 -11.98 25.98 56.47
N ALA A 499 -12.13 24.65 56.46
CA ALA A 499 -12.80 23.91 57.52
C ALA A 499 -12.10 24.05 58.89
N MET A 500 -10.76 24.11 58.92
CA MET A 500 -9.98 24.17 60.16
C MET A 500 -9.73 25.58 60.71
N GLY A 501 -9.88 26.64 59.90
CA GLY A 501 -9.58 28.03 60.28
C GLY A 501 -10.28 28.53 61.55
N ALA A 502 -11.40 27.89 61.95
CA ALA A 502 -12.11 28.23 63.19
C ALA A 502 -11.43 27.74 64.49
N ARG A 503 -10.37 26.92 64.43
CA ARG A 503 -9.78 26.34 65.65
C ARG A 503 -8.83 27.28 66.41
N ASN A 504 -8.25 28.30 65.78
CA ASN A 504 -7.16 29.08 66.38
C ASN A 504 -7.43 30.59 66.64
N VAL A 505 -8.57 31.18 66.24
CA VAL A 505 -8.75 32.65 66.37
C VAL A 505 -10.21 33.07 66.58
N THR A 506 -10.41 34.15 67.34
CA THR A 506 -11.67 34.81 67.70
C THR A 506 -12.52 35.26 66.49
N THR A 507 -13.84 35.24 66.66
CA THR A 507 -14.88 35.03 65.63
C THR A 507 -15.12 36.15 64.61
N THR A 508 -14.59 37.37 64.76
CA THR A 508 -14.89 38.51 63.87
C THR A 508 -13.83 38.80 62.80
N GLN A 509 -12.57 38.37 62.96
CA GLN A 509 -11.53 38.50 61.91
C GLN A 509 -11.60 37.42 60.82
N ASN A 510 -12.45 36.39 61.00
CA ASN A 510 -12.51 35.20 60.16
C ASN A 510 -13.22 35.37 58.80
N GLY A 511 -14.22 36.26 58.69
CA GLY A 511 -15.02 36.39 57.47
C GLY A 511 -14.20 36.91 56.28
N SER A 512 -13.31 37.87 56.50
CA SER A 512 -12.48 38.46 55.45
C SER A 512 -11.35 37.52 55.01
N GLN A 513 -10.71 36.83 55.96
CA GLN A 513 -9.63 35.87 55.66
C GLN A 513 -10.14 34.64 54.90
N ILE A 514 -11.28 34.06 55.31
CA ILE A 514 -11.89 32.93 54.60
C ILE A 514 -12.33 33.36 53.19
N SER A 515 -12.92 34.56 53.06
CA SER A 515 -13.31 35.10 51.75
C SER A 515 -12.09 35.32 50.84
N ALA A 516 -10.97 35.81 51.39
CA ALA A 516 -9.72 35.99 50.65
C ALA A 516 -9.12 34.65 50.19
N VAL A 517 -9.11 33.63 51.06
CA VAL A 517 -8.65 32.27 50.72
C VAL A 517 -9.52 31.65 49.62
N LYS A 518 -10.85 31.75 49.73
CA LYS A 518 -11.78 31.29 48.69
C LYS A 518 -11.55 31.98 47.36
N LYS A 519 -11.44 33.32 47.36
CA LYS A 519 -11.23 34.11 46.15
C LYS A 519 -9.92 33.71 45.45
N LYS A 520 -8.82 33.66 46.20
CA LYS A 520 -7.51 33.25 45.67
C LYS A 520 -7.56 31.85 45.06
N ALA A 521 -8.17 30.88 45.74
CA ALA A 521 -8.27 29.52 45.24
C ALA A 521 -9.14 29.40 43.98
N ILE A 522 -10.23 30.17 43.88
CA ILE A 522 -11.06 30.23 42.67
C ILE A 522 -10.27 30.83 41.50
N GLU A 523 -9.49 31.89 41.73
CA GLU A 523 -8.62 32.49 40.70
C GLU A 523 -7.55 31.50 40.20
N GLU A 524 -6.92 30.75 41.11
CA GLU A 524 -5.95 29.70 40.78
C GLU A 524 -6.59 28.57 39.96
N ILE A 525 -7.82 28.15 40.28
CA ILE A 525 -8.57 27.16 39.49
C ILE A 525 -8.80 27.67 38.07
N LYS A 526 -9.34 28.88 37.92
CA LYS A 526 -9.64 29.46 36.60
C LYS A 526 -8.40 29.53 35.71
N GLU A 527 -7.29 30.00 36.27
CA GLU A 527 -6.01 30.11 35.56
C GLU A 527 -5.46 28.72 35.18
N TYR A 528 -5.63 27.72 36.05
CA TYR A 528 -5.26 26.34 35.74
C TYR A 528 -6.04 25.78 34.54
N TYR A 529 -7.37 25.94 34.55
CA TYR A 529 -8.23 25.43 33.47
C TYR A 529 -7.98 26.13 32.14
N ARG A 530 -7.67 27.44 32.15
CA ARG A 530 -7.23 28.16 30.95
C ARG A 530 -5.95 27.54 30.37
N LYS A 531 -4.91 27.38 31.19
CA LYS A 531 -3.64 26.78 30.75
C LYS A 531 -3.79 25.34 30.26
N LEU A 532 -4.70 24.56 30.85
CA LEU A 532 -5.01 23.21 30.40
C LEU A 532 -5.65 23.21 29.01
N ALA A 533 -6.58 24.13 28.75
CA ALA A 533 -7.19 24.27 27.43
C ALA A 533 -6.15 24.67 26.37
N ASP A 534 -5.31 25.67 26.66
CA ASP A 534 -4.23 26.10 25.77
C ASP A 534 -3.24 24.95 25.50
N ARG A 535 -2.89 24.20 26.54
CA ARG A 535 -1.99 23.04 26.42
C ARG A 535 -2.56 21.94 25.54
N MET A 536 -3.85 21.61 25.69
CA MET A 536 -4.50 20.61 24.83
C MET A 536 -4.55 21.02 23.35
N GLU A 537 -4.71 22.31 23.09
CA GLU A 537 -4.70 22.83 21.72
C GLU A 537 -3.30 22.71 21.10
N ASN A 538 -2.25 22.98 21.90
CA ASN A 538 -0.85 22.86 21.47
C ASN A 538 -0.37 21.40 21.39
N GLU A 539 -0.84 20.49 22.25
CA GLU A 539 -0.40 19.08 22.30
C GLU A 539 -1.27 18.14 21.43
N ARG A 540 -2.17 18.68 20.58
CA ARG A 540 -3.14 17.94 19.76
C ARG A 540 -2.54 16.81 18.91
N PHE A 541 -1.27 16.91 18.53
CA PHE A 541 -0.59 15.90 17.70
C PHE A 541 -0.22 14.63 18.48
N VAL A 542 0.02 14.75 19.79
CA VAL A 542 0.44 13.66 20.68
C VAL A 542 -0.76 12.88 21.20
N LEU A 543 -1.97 13.44 21.03
CA LEU A 543 -3.22 12.91 21.55
C LEU A 543 -3.99 12.11 20.49
N ASP A 544 -4.66 11.05 20.94
CA ASP A 544 -5.51 10.23 20.09
C ASP A 544 -6.67 11.05 19.49
N ARG A 545 -6.88 10.95 18.17
CA ARG A 545 -7.78 11.81 17.38
C ARG A 545 -9.26 11.40 17.48
N ASP A 546 -9.58 10.31 18.18
CA ASP A 546 -10.93 9.71 18.19
C ASP A 546 -12.02 10.53 18.91
N GLN A 547 -11.69 11.66 19.55
CA GLN A 547 -12.68 12.51 20.23
C GLN A 547 -12.75 13.95 19.70
N SER A 548 -13.98 14.47 19.57
CA SER A 548 -14.19 15.86 19.14
C SER A 548 -13.75 16.85 20.23
N GLN A 549 -12.84 17.76 19.89
CA GLN A 549 -12.32 18.84 20.75
C GLN A 549 -13.42 19.62 21.49
N THR A 550 -14.57 19.84 20.84
CA THR A 550 -15.72 20.57 21.41
C THR A 550 -16.27 19.90 22.67
N LYS A 551 -16.49 18.57 22.64
CA LYS A 551 -16.99 17.81 23.80
C LYS A 551 -16.03 17.86 24.98
N LEU A 552 -14.73 17.98 24.70
CA LEU A 552 -13.71 18.02 25.74
C LEU A 552 -13.64 19.38 26.43
N LEU A 553 -13.69 20.47 25.67
CA LEU A 553 -13.77 21.83 26.21
C LEU A 553 -15.02 22.01 27.08
N GLU A 554 -16.14 21.38 26.70
CA GLU A 554 -17.35 21.35 27.53
C GLU A 554 -17.14 20.59 28.85
N ARG A 555 -16.46 19.44 28.82
CA ARG A 555 -16.11 18.68 30.03
C ARG A 555 -15.21 19.47 30.97
N ILE A 556 -14.18 20.13 30.44
CA ILE A 556 -13.25 21.01 31.17
C ILE A 556 -14.02 22.10 31.91
N LYS A 557 -14.92 22.81 31.21
CA LYS A 557 -15.76 23.85 31.80
C LYS A 557 -16.69 23.31 32.89
N LYS A 558 -17.24 22.10 32.71
CA LYS A 558 -18.10 21.45 33.70
C LYS A 558 -17.34 21.08 34.99
N GLU A 559 -16.13 20.57 34.86
CA GLU A 559 -15.25 20.25 35.99
C GLU A 559 -14.82 21.52 36.72
N GLU A 560 -14.45 22.58 35.98
CA GLU A 560 -14.14 23.90 36.54
C GLU A 560 -15.28 24.42 37.43
N ALA A 561 -16.51 24.40 36.91
CA ALA A 561 -17.69 24.83 37.65
C ALA A 561 -17.93 23.98 38.92
N THR A 562 -17.72 22.67 38.82
CA THR A 562 -17.87 21.73 39.96
C THR A 562 -16.87 22.05 41.07
N MET A 563 -15.61 22.29 40.72
CA MET A 563 -14.54 22.61 41.66
C MET A 563 -14.74 23.97 42.34
N ILE A 564 -15.11 25.00 41.57
CA ILE A 564 -15.45 26.32 42.11
C ILE A 564 -16.63 26.22 43.09
N SER A 565 -17.63 25.39 42.79
CA SER A 565 -18.76 25.14 43.68
C SER A 565 -18.33 24.53 45.01
N GLN A 566 -17.43 23.54 45.00
CA GLN A 566 -16.93 22.90 46.23
C GLN A 566 -16.22 23.90 47.16
N ILE A 567 -15.35 24.77 46.62
CA ILE A 567 -14.68 25.82 47.41
C ILE A 567 -15.67 26.86 47.93
N SER A 568 -16.63 27.26 47.09
CA SER A 568 -17.63 28.26 47.46
C SER A 568 -18.52 27.77 48.61
N MET A 569 -18.89 26.48 48.58
CA MET A 569 -19.70 25.81 49.61
C MET A 569 -18.91 25.43 50.88
N ALA A 570 -17.58 25.38 50.82
CA ALA A 570 -16.76 25.09 51.99
C ALA A 570 -17.01 26.13 53.09
N SER A 571 -17.30 25.67 54.31
CA SER A 571 -17.50 26.53 55.46
C SER A 571 -16.53 26.13 56.57
N PRO A 572 -16.11 27.08 57.42
CA PRO A 572 -15.37 26.73 58.62
C PRO A 572 -16.19 25.74 59.44
N ASN A 573 -15.62 24.58 59.73
CA ASN A 573 -16.20 23.70 60.73
C ASN A 573 -16.09 24.48 62.03
N GLY A 574 -17.22 24.76 62.70
CA GLY A 574 -17.16 25.07 64.13
C GLY A 574 -16.28 23.99 64.78
N LYS A 575 -15.43 24.40 65.74
CA LYS A 575 -14.65 23.48 66.59
C LYS A 575 -15.46 22.20 66.76
N PRO A 576 -14.99 20.99 66.40
CA PRO A 576 -15.83 19.81 66.59
C PRO A 576 -16.20 19.74 68.06
N THR A 577 -17.46 20.07 68.35
CA THR A 577 -18.03 20.12 69.70
C THR A 577 -18.53 18.75 70.14
N TRP A 578 -18.13 17.70 69.44
CA TRP A 578 -18.31 16.33 69.87
C TRP A 578 -17.05 15.93 70.61
N LEU A 579 -17.19 15.74 71.93
CA LEU A 579 -16.17 15.31 72.89
C LEU A 579 -15.42 16.47 73.57
N LEU A 580 -16.12 17.26 74.39
CA LEU A 580 -15.47 17.84 75.57
C LEU A 580 -15.28 16.69 76.58
N LYS A 581 -14.06 16.15 76.69
CA LYS A 581 -13.72 15.11 77.67
C LYS A 581 -13.76 15.74 79.06
N LEU A 582 -14.78 15.42 79.84
CA LEU A 582 -14.88 15.91 81.23
C LEU A 582 -14.01 15.08 82.18
N ARG A 583 -13.86 13.79 81.87
CA ARG A 583 -13.10 12.78 82.62
C ARG A 583 -12.99 11.49 81.78
N PRO A 584 -12.12 10.53 82.15
CA PRO A 584 -11.97 9.26 81.44
C PRO A 584 -13.32 8.61 81.10
N GLY A 585 -13.54 8.30 79.82
CA GLY A 585 -14.77 7.66 79.31
C GLY A 585 -16.06 8.51 79.33
N VAL A 586 -15.99 9.82 79.60
CA VAL A 586 -17.18 10.71 79.65
C VAL A 586 -17.00 11.92 78.75
N TYR A 587 -17.97 12.09 77.85
CA TYR A 587 -17.89 13.08 76.80
C TYR A 587 -19.14 13.94 76.73
N VAL A 588 -18.96 15.25 76.58
CA VAL A 588 -20.08 16.19 76.42
C VAL A 588 -20.26 16.53 74.95
N THR A 589 -21.51 16.47 74.49
CA THR A 589 -21.92 17.04 73.21
C THR A 589 -22.48 18.44 73.44
N ASN A 590 -22.11 19.37 72.55
CA ASN A 590 -22.37 20.82 72.57
C ASN A 590 -23.58 21.32 73.39
N PRO A 591 -23.42 22.33 74.28
CA PRO A 591 -24.53 23.02 74.97
C PRO A 591 -25.49 23.83 74.05
N THR A 592 -25.16 24.04 72.76
CA THR A 592 -26.00 24.86 71.87
C THR A 592 -26.92 24.08 70.92
N SER A 593 -26.89 22.74 70.90
CA SER A 593 -27.83 21.96 70.07
C SER A 593 -28.91 21.28 70.93
N SER A 594 -30.15 21.75 70.83
CA SER A 594 -31.32 21.15 71.49
C SER A 594 -31.77 19.81 70.88
N THR A 595 -31.03 19.29 69.91
CA THR A 595 -31.36 18.08 69.16
C THR A 595 -30.42 16.94 69.51
N HIS A 596 -30.99 15.81 69.93
CA HIS A 596 -30.28 14.56 70.17
C HIS A 596 -29.48 14.14 68.91
N PRO A 597 -28.20 13.73 69.00
CA PRO A 597 -27.46 13.25 67.83
C PRO A 597 -28.06 11.92 67.35
N ASN A 598 -28.75 11.92 66.21
CA ASN A 598 -29.48 10.74 65.70
C ASN A 598 -28.58 9.61 65.15
N ASN A 599 -27.24 9.77 65.15
CA ASN A 599 -26.32 8.90 64.43
C ASN A 599 -25.38 8.03 65.30
N ILE A 600 -25.62 7.94 66.62
CA ILE A 600 -24.75 7.19 67.55
C ILE A 600 -25.61 6.18 68.32
N GLN A 601 -25.48 4.89 68.00
CA GLN A 601 -26.36 3.81 68.49
C GLN A 601 -25.88 3.09 69.75
N HIS A 602 -24.69 3.37 70.26
CA HIS A 602 -24.13 2.69 71.45
C HIS A 602 -23.76 3.71 72.51
N GLY A 603 -24.17 3.50 73.77
CA GLY A 603 -23.90 4.35 74.95
C GLY A 603 -25.14 5.02 75.55
N THR A 604 -25.03 5.51 76.79
CA THR A 604 -26.11 6.17 77.54
C THR A 604 -25.96 7.69 77.46
N TYR A 605 -27.03 8.38 77.09
CA TYR A 605 -27.08 9.85 77.11
C TYR A 605 -27.77 10.33 78.39
N ALA A 606 -27.12 11.19 79.16
CA ALA A 606 -27.70 11.90 80.29
C ALA A 606 -27.86 13.38 79.94
N TYR A 607 -29.10 13.88 79.95
CA TYR A 607 -29.35 15.30 79.75
C TYR A 607 -29.05 16.07 81.04
N VAL A 608 -28.11 17.01 80.99
CA VAL A 608 -27.73 17.85 82.12
C VAL A 608 -28.47 19.18 82.00
N LYS A 609 -29.52 19.31 82.83
CA LYS A 609 -30.48 20.42 82.78
C LYS A 609 -29.85 21.79 83.10
N SER A 610 -28.80 21.82 83.92
CA SER A 610 -28.10 23.06 84.31
C SER A 610 -27.23 23.66 83.21
N SER A 611 -26.78 22.84 82.25
CA SER A 611 -25.93 23.25 81.13
C SER A 611 -26.62 23.11 79.76
N ASN A 612 -27.89 22.71 79.75
CA ASN A 612 -28.67 22.50 78.53
C ASN A 612 -27.96 21.58 77.50
N SER A 613 -27.29 20.51 77.99
CA SER A 613 -26.39 19.68 77.18
C SER A 613 -26.62 18.19 77.40
N TYR A 614 -26.37 17.36 76.38
CA TYR A 614 -26.35 15.91 76.51
C TYR A 614 -24.93 15.41 76.80
N VAL A 615 -24.79 14.65 77.88
CA VAL A 615 -23.56 13.94 78.28
C VAL A 615 -23.65 12.51 77.79
N TYR A 616 -22.69 12.09 76.98
CA TYR A 616 -22.57 10.74 76.48
C TYR A 616 -21.64 9.91 77.38
N GLN A 617 -22.10 8.73 77.78
CA GLN A 617 -21.33 7.76 78.56
C GLN A 617 -21.39 6.39 77.86
N GLY A 618 -20.32 6.01 77.18
CA GLY A 618 -20.22 4.75 76.43
C GLY A 618 -18.99 4.68 75.52
N PRO A 619 -18.70 3.51 74.91
CA PRO A 619 -17.60 3.36 73.96
C PRO A 619 -17.88 4.10 72.65
N LEU A 620 -16.91 4.90 72.19
CA LEU A 620 -17.06 5.73 70.98
C LEU A 620 -17.49 4.90 69.77
N PRO A 621 -18.48 5.36 68.98
CA PRO A 621 -18.89 4.66 67.77
C PRO A 621 -17.75 4.64 66.77
N GLN A 622 -17.37 3.45 66.31
CA GLN A 622 -16.42 3.35 65.20
C GLN A 622 -17.04 3.94 63.93
N PRO A 623 -16.32 4.79 63.19
CA PRO A 623 -16.80 5.26 61.89
C PRO A 623 -17.00 4.03 60.99
N LYS A 624 -18.21 3.87 60.46
CA LYS A 624 -18.48 2.86 59.43
C LYS A 624 -17.50 3.11 58.28
N SER A 625 -16.64 2.15 57.99
CA SER A 625 -15.82 2.20 56.78
C SER A 625 -16.78 2.33 55.59
N SER A 626 -16.60 3.39 54.81
CA SER A 626 -17.32 3.56 53.55
C SER A 626 -16.83 2.45 52.61
N ARG A 627 -17.49 1.28 52.66
CA ARG A 627 -17.36 0.28 51.61
C ARG A 627 -17.76 0.96 50.30
N GLY A 628 -16.78 1.10 49.41
CA GLY A 628 -16.97 1.66 48.08
C GLY A 628 -18.19 1.02 47.42
N SER A 629 -19.11 1.86 46.99
CA SER A 629 -20.21 1.47 46.12
C SER A 629 -19.62 0.97 44.80
N ARG A 630 -19.40 -0.35 44.70
CA ARG A 630 -19.26 -1.01 43.41
C ARG A 630 -20.61 -0.91 42.71
N SER A 631 -20.66 -0.05 41.71
CA SER A 631 -21.67 -0.08 40.64
C SER A 631 -21.69 -1.50 40.06
N ARG A 632 -22.74 -2.26 40.38
CA ARG A 632 -23.11 -3.46 39.63
C ARG A 632 -23.74 -2.99 38.33
N SER A 633 -23.02 -3.14 37.23
CA SER A 633 -23.64 -3.34 35.93
C SER A 633 -24.40 -4.67 35.98
N ASN A 634 -25.71 -4.61 35.83
CA ASN A 634 -26.58 -5.76 35.54
C ASN A 634 -26.80 -5.81 34.01
N PRO A 635 -27.15 -6.99 33.47
CA PRO A 635 -26.62 -7.57 32.23
C PRO A 635 -26.87 -6.79 30.95
#